data_AF-A0A1H9KJ07-F1
#
_entry.id   AF-A0A1H9KJ07-F1
#
_cell.length_a   1.000
_cell.length_b   1.000
_cell.length_c   1.000
_cell.angle_alpha   90.00
_cell.angle_beta   90.00
_cell.angle_gamma   90.00
#
_symmetry.space_group_name_H-M   'P 1'
#
loop_
_entity.id
_entity.type
_entity.pdbx_description
1 polymer ?
#
loop_
_entity_poly.entity_id
_entity_poly.type
_entity_poly.pdbx_seq_one_letter_code
_entity_poly.pdbx_strand_id
1 'polypeptide(L)'
;MNLHSNRILFMVAGILMMIISTLAYSFSIMNQANEEVTQNITDFSRGSYDLLIRPEDARTELEHQLNLVEENYLGVGKGGISLEEWTDIKNHTDVEIAAPVASIGLFTALDRTWMMEKDPVEPVYYEVEYSTSDGYQDYTAQEKTFMYDFGEPHLRFGSSFDVSSSYFGEDLATFNFPVSYHQVVAVDPVEEGKLIGQDFSPLKERAFDPNTGYFEGKEGYASIMTLSDASVPVEIRVTVDALEPLTDSELAEIYDHSVEGNPILTMAEFPEEYAELVEEYLSPKRLHNPKTLELSPSDNHFPFSEGILYVTEDGKLSIGEPDDLPHYGQASHYTAQRIKFNLEPVDYIIREDGSLAVEQVGLDDYYQAPIYREMHEEVIYEVDEENKPLNDN
;
A
#
# COMPACT_ATOMS: atom_id res chain seq x y z
N MET A 1 -16.67 31.07 65.83
CA MET A 1 -15.78 29.98 65.35
C MET A 1 -16.45 29.34 64.14
N ASN A 2 -16.24 29.88 62.92
CA ASN A 2 -16.86 29.35 61.68
C ASN A 2 -15.84 28.49 60.90
N LEU A 3 -15.40 27.40 61.51
CA LEU A 3 -14.46 26.43 60.90
C LEU A 3 -15.00 25.83 59.59
N HIS A 4 -16.32 25.76 59.40
CA HIS A 4 -16.92 25.27 58.15
C HIS A 4 -16.87 26.31 57.01
N SER A 5 -17.04 27.60 57.29
CA SER A 5 -17.02 28.65 56.26
C SER A 5 -15.62 28.83 55.65
N ASN A 6 -14.57 28.74 56.46
CA ASN A 6 -13.19 28.82 55.96
C ASN A 6 -12.82 27.57 55.15
N ARG A 7 -13.27 26.37 55.57
CA ARG A 7 -13.04 25.12 54.82
C ARG A 7 -13.71 25.14 53.44
N ILE A 8 -14.96 25.60 53.37
CA ILE A 8 -15.67 25.75 52.10
C ILE A 8 -14.98 26.78 51.21
N LEU A 9 -14.55 27.93 51.77
CA LEU A 9 -13.82 28.94 51.00
C LEU A 9 -12.50 28.42 50.45
N PHE A 10 -11.70 27.69 51.24
CA PHE A 10 -10.46 27.07 50.78
C PHE A 10 -10.71 26.00 49.71
N MET A 11 -11.78 25.21 49.86
CA MET A 11 -12.13 24.17 48.90
C MET A 11 -12.60 24.78 47.57
N VAL A 12 -13.45 25.81 47.61
CA VAL A 12 -13.91 26.56 46.42
C VAL A 12 -12.74 27.27 45.76
N ALA A 13 -11.86 27.93 46.51
CA ALA A 13 -10.67 28.58 45.97
C ALA A 13 -9.70 27.59 45.33
N GLY A 14 -9.52 26.41 45.94
CA GLY A 14 -8.70 25.33 45.37
C GLY A 14 -9.28 24.78 44.08
N ILE A 15 -10.60 24.56 44.02
CA ILE A 15 -11.29 24.11 42.80
C ILE A 15 -11.21 25.18 41.71
N LEU A 16 -11.43 26.46 42.04
CA LEU A 16 -11.30 27.56 41.09
C LEU A 16 -9.88 27.68 40.54
N MET A 17 -8.87 27.55 41.41
CA MET A 17 -7.47 27.60 41.00
C MET A 17 -7.13 26.41 40.10
N MET A 18 -7.62 25.21 40.39
CA MET A 18 -7.49 24.04 39.50
C MET A 18 -8.13 24.32 38.14
N ILE A 19 -9.39 24.74 38.10
CA ILE A 19 -10.13 25.01 36.85
C ILE A 19 -9.40 26.06 36.00
N ILE A 20 -8.97 27.17 36.61
CA ILE A 20 -8.26 28.24 35.90
C ILE A 20 -6.93 27.73 35.35
N SER A 21 -6.18 26.96 36.15
CA SER A 21 -4.89 26.41 35.72
C SER A 21 -5.01 25.37 34.61
N THR A 22 -6.02 24.48 34.68
CA THR A 22 -6.27 23.49 33.64
C THR A 22 -6.75 24.14 32.35
N LEU A 23 -7.64 25.14 32.44
CA LEU A 23 -8.13 25.85 31.25
C LEU A 23 -6.99 26.62 30.56
N ALA A 24 -6.17 27.33 31.32
CA ALA A 24 -5.02 28.06 30.77
C ALA A 24 -4.00 27.11 30.13
N TYR A 25 -3.74 25.96 30.76
CA TYR A 25 -2.84 24.94 30.23
C TYR A 25 -3.39 24.30 28.95
N SER A 26 -4.67 23.93 28.91
CA SER A 26 -5.32 23.42 27.71
C SER A 26 -5.31 24.43 26.56
N PHE A 27 -5.54 25.72 26.85
CA PHE A 27 -5.47 26.77 25.82
C PHE A 27 -4.04 26.95 25.28
N SER A 28 -3.04 26.85 26.15
CA SER A 28 -1.63 26.92 25.75
C SER A 28 -1.23 25.75 24.85
N ILE A 29 -1.62 24.52 25.20
CA ILE A 29 -1.36 23.33 24.37
C ILE A 29 -2.05 23.48 23.01
N MET A 30 -3.30 23.94 22.99
CA MET A 30 -4.05 24.12 21.75
C MET A 30 -3.42 25.18 20.84
N ASN A 31 -2.96 26.29 21.39
CA ASN A 31 -2.24 27.31 20.61
C ASN A 31 -0.91 26.77 20.07
N GLN A 32 -0.17 26.02 20.89
CA GLN A 32 1.09 25.41 20.47
C GLN A 32 0.88 24.39 19.35
N ALA A 33 -0.16 23.55 19.46
CA ALA A 33 -0.54 22.62 18.40
C ALA A 33 -0.97 23.35 17.11
N ASN A 34 -1.74 24.45 17.22
CA ASN A 34 -2.10 25.26 16.05
C ASN A 34 -0.89 25.95 15.41
N GLU A 35 0.06 26.43 16.21
CA GLU A 35 1.31 27.01 15.73
C GLU A 35 2.18 25.97 15.04
N GLU A 36 2.30 24.77 15.61
CA GLU A 36 3.02 23.63 15.02
C GLU A 36 2.36 23.17 13.72
N VAL A 37 1.04 23.04 13.67
CA VAL A 37 0.31 22.74 12.43
C VAL A 37 0.51 23.84 11.40
N THR A 38 0.38 25.12 11.78
CA THR A 38 0.58 26.24 10.84
C THR A 38 2.01 26.27 10.32
N GLN A 39 2.98 26.02 11.20
CA GLN A 39 4.40 25.98 10.85
C GLN A 39 4.70 24.79 9.95
N ASN A 40 4.23 23.59 10.28
CA ASN A 40 4.35 22.42 9.42
C ASN A 40 3.71 22.70 8.06
N ILE A 41 2.47 23.20 8.00
CA ILE A 41 1.82 23.59 6.73
C ILE A 41 2.69 24.60 5.97
N THR A 42 3.22 25.63 6.64
CA THR A 42 4.03 26.67 5.99
C THR A 42 5.36 26.11 5.46
N ASP A 43 6.06 25.32 6.29
CA ASP A 43 7.36 24.75 5.96
C ASP A 43 7.24 23.67 4.87
N PHE A 44 6.16 22.86 4.89
CA PHE A 44 5.84 21.90 3.81
C PHE A 44 5.28 22.59 2.55
N SER A 45 4.60 23.75 2.66
CA SER A 45 4.09 24.49 1.50
C SER A 45 5.17 25.20 0.71
N ARG A 46 6.29 25.54 1.35
CA ARG A 46 7.43 26.26 0.75
C ARG A 46 8.48 25.26 0.23
N GLY A 47 8.03 24.25 -0.51
CA GLY A 47 8.86 23.16 -1.02
C GLY A 47 10.11 23.62 -1.76
N SER A 48 10.99 22.69 -2.14
CA SER A 48 12.29 22.99 -2.79
C SER A 48 12.18 23.72 -4.14
N TYR A 49 10.96 23.92 -4.67
CA TYR A 49 10.68 24.58 -5.93
C TYR A 49 10.12 25.99 -5.69
N ASP A 50 10.72 27.00 -6.32
CA ASP A 50 10.21 28.37 -6.26
C ASP A 50 9.05 28.62 -7.25
N LEU A 51 9.12 28.01 -8.44
CA LEU A 51 8.16 28.21 -9.53
C LEU A 51 7.83 26.88 -10.21
N LEU A 52 6.54 26.56 -10.28
CA LEU A 52 6.02 25.47 -11.09
C LEU A 52 5.62 26.02 -12.48
N ILE A 53 6.34 25.60 -13.52
CA ILE A 53 6.05 25.96 -14.90
C ILE A 53 5.23 24.83 -15.52
N ARG A 54 4.08 25.17 -16.09
CA ARG A 54 3.12 24.24 -16.71
C ARG A 54 2.76 24.74 -18.09
N PRO A 55 2.38 23.87 -19.04
CA PRO A 55 1.88 24.32 -20.33
C PRO A 55 0.56 25.09 -20.15
N GLU A 56 0.25 25.97 -21.11
CA GLU A 56 -0.90 26.90 -21.01
C GLU A 56 -2.24 26.18 -20.86
N ASP A 57 -2.38 25.01 -21.47
CA ASP A 57 -3.58 24.16 -21.46
C ASP A 57 -3.70 23.26 -20.22
N ALA A 58 -2.69 23.20 -19.35
CA ALA A 58 -2.77 22.41 -18.12
C ALA A 58 -3.66 23.04 -17.03
N ARG A 59 -4.00 24.32 -17.16
CA ARG A 59 -4.81 25.01 -16.14
C ARG A 59 -6.28 24.64 -16.29
N THR A 60 -6.87 24.06 -15.24
CA THR A 60 -8.29 23.70 -15.26
C THR A 60 -9.18 24.93 -15.06
N GLU A 61 -10.46 24.83 -15.47
CA GLU A 61 -11.44 25.90 -15.24
C GLU A 61 -11.58 26.23 -13.74
N LEU A 62 -11.52 25.22 -12.87
CA LEU A 62 -11.51 25.41 -11.42
C LEU A 62 -10.29 26.20 -10.95
N GLU A 63 -9.09 25.86 -11.44
CA GLU A 63 -7.86 26.60 -11.13
C GLU A 63 -7.93 28.06 -11.61
N HIS A 64 -8.63 28.32 -12.72
CA HIS A 64 -8.93 29.69 -13.19
C HIS A 64 -9.85 30.44 -12.22
N GLN A 65 -10.92 29.81 -11.74
CA GLN A 65 -11.90 30.45 -10.86
C GLN A 65 -11.38 30.69 -9.44
N LEU A 66 -10.65 29.73 -8.87
CA LEU A 66 -10.15 29.79 -7.50
C LEU A 66 -8.75 30.41 -7.39
N ASN A 67 -8.03 30.49 -8.51
CA ASN A 67 -6.63 30.87 -8.53
C ASN A 67 -5.76 30.02 -7.60
N LEU A 68 -6.03 28.71 -7.61
CA LEU A 68 -5.32 27.66 -6.90
C LEU A 68 -4.82 26.61 -7.89
N VAL A 69 -3.87 25.79 -7.47
CA VAL A 69 -3.38 24.62 -8.20
C VAL A 69 -3.79 23.36 -7.44
N GLU A 70 -4.19 22.31 -8.15
CA GLU A 70 -4.50 21.02 -7.50
C GLU A 70 -3.28 20.50 -6.75
N GLU A 71 -3.49 20.03 -5.51
CA GLU A 71 -2.46 19.35 -4.74
C GLU A 71 -2.00 18.09 -5.50
N ASN A 72 -0.71 17.76 -5.42
CA ASN A 72 -0.11 16.64 -6.14
C ASN A 72 -0.31 16.69 -7.68
N TYR A 73 -0.29 17.89 -8.28
CA TYR A 73 -0.31 18.07 -9.75
C TYR A 73 0.68 17.14 -10.48
N LEU A 74 1.86 16.87 -9.90
CA LEU A 74 2.86 15.96 -10.49
C LEU A 74 2.36 14.52 -10.66
N GLY A 75 1.26 14.11 -10.01
CA GLY A 75 0.66 12.78 -10.14
C GLY A 75 -0.41 12.67 -11.22
N VAL A 76 -0.97 13.80 -11.65
CA VAL A 76 -2.12 13.87 -12.58
C VAL A 76 -1.87 14.74 -13.81
N GLY A 77 -0.75 15.47 -13.82
CA GLY A 77 -0.41 16.42 -14.88
C GLY A 77 -0.24 15.73 -16.22
N LYS A 78 -1.03 16.17 -17.21
CA LYS A 78 -0.89 15.76 -18.62
C LYS A 78 -0.15 16.84 -19.40
N GLY A 79 0.77 16.39 -20.26
CA GLY A 79 1.57 17.28 -21.10
C GLY A 79 2.84 17.82 -20.41
N GLY A 80 3.39 18.90 -20.95
CA GLY A 80 4.60 19.52 -20.46
C GLY A 80 5.05 20.66 -21.38
N ILE A 81 6.09 21.38 -20.95
CA ILE A 81 6.78 22.32 -21.83
C ILE A 81 7.74 21.56 -22.76
N SER A 82 8.02 22.13 -23.93
CA SER A 82 9.00 21.58 -24.86
C SER A 82 10.44 21.69 -24.32
N LEU A 83 11.34 20.86 -24.84
CA LEU A 83 12.76 20.94 -24.51
C LEU A 83 13.40 22.28 -24.91
N GLU A 84 12.87 22.93 -25.96
CA GLU A 84 13.30 24.26 -26.38
C GLU A 84 12.90 25.31 -25.35
N GLU A 85 11.63 25.33 -24.94
CA GLU A 85 11.14 26.23 -23.88
C GLU A 85 11.89 26.03 -22.58
N TRP A 86 12.11 24.78 -22.16
CA TRP A 86 12.91 24.47 -20.98
C TRP A 86 14.35 25.00 -21.11
N THR A 87 14.97 24.84 -22.27
CA THR A 87 16.34 25.34 -22.52
C THR A 87 16.40 26.85 -22.43
N ASP A 88 15.39 27.55 -22.96
CA ASP A 88 15.29 29.01 -22.87
C ASP A 88 15.11 29.48 -21.43
N ILE A 89 14.26 28.81 -20.65
CA ILE A 89 14.07 29.07 -19.21
C ILE A 89 15.40 28.87 -18.46
N LYS A 90 16.05 27.73 -18.67
CA LYS A 90 17.32 27.37 -18.04
C LYS A 90 18.44 28.37 -18.33
N ASN A 91 18.44 28.98 -19.51
CA ASN A 91 19.45 29.95 -19.93
C ASN A 91 19.13 31.39 -19.50
N HIS A 92 17.98 31.64 -18.86
CA HIS A 92 17.63 32.96 -18.36
C HIS A 92 18.56 33.37 -17.21
N THR A 93 19.02 34.63 -17.20
CA THR A 93 20.06 35.09 -16.24
C THR A 93 19.65 35.02 -14.77
N ASP A 94 18.35 35.03 -14.52
CA ASP A 94 17.77 35.01 -13.17
C ASP A 94 17.37 33.59 -12.72
N VAL A 95 17.57 32.57 -13.57
CA VAL A 95 17.28 31.17 -13.25
C VAL A 95 18.57 30.49 -12.86
N GLU A 96 18.66 30.05 -11.60
CA GLU A 96 19.81 29.30 -11.09
C GLU A 96 19.74 27.82 -11.49
N ILE A 97 18.56 27.22 -11.33
CA ILE A 97 18.30 25.80 -11.59
C ILE A 97 16.94 25.69 -12.30
N ALA A 98 16.88 24.84 -13.32
CA ALA A 98 15.64 24.47 -14.00
C ALA A 98 15.57 22.95 -14.09
N ALA A 99 14.90 22.32 -13.12
CA ALA A 99 14.78 20.87 -13.02
C ALA A 99 13.44 20.41 -13.62
N PRO A 100 13.42 19.81 -14.82
CA PRO A 100 12.21 19.30 -15.41
C PRO A 100 11.80 17.99 -14.73
N VAL A 101 10.52 17.87 -14.43
CA VAL A 101 9.88 16.67 -13.89
C VAL A 101 8.70 16.30 -14.78
N ALA A 102 8.58 15.02 -15.12
CA ALA A 102 7.47 14.49 -15.92
C ALA A 102 6.73 13.40 -15.15
N SER A 103 5.41 13.52 -15.06
CA SER A 103 4.57 12.43 -14.56
C SER A 103 4.59 11.28 -15.55
N ILE A 104 4.98 10.08 -15.10
CA ILE A 104 4.90 8.87 -15.94
C ILE A 104 3.57 8.17 -15.70
N GLY A 105 3.12 8.13 -14.45
CA GLY A 105 1.87 7.52 -14.02
C GLY A 105 2.06 6.74 -12.72
N LEU A 106 1.03 5.98 -12.35
CA LEU A 106 1.13 4.99 -11.27
C LEU A 106 1.60 3.66 -11.84
N PHE A 107 2.42 2.95 -11.07
CA PHE A 107 2.86 1.59 -11.36
C PHE A 107 2.57 0.69 -10.17
N THR A 108 2.33 -0.57 -10.45
CA THR A 108 2.21 -1.59 -9.41
C THR A 108 3.59 -2.00 -8.92
N ALA A 109 3.68 -2.31 -7.63
CA ALA A 109 4.83 -3.03 -7.08
C ALA A 109 4.94 -4.45 -7.67
N LEU A 110 6.07 -5.13 -7.41
CA LEU A 110 6.22 -6.55 -7.75
C LEU A 110 5.17 -7.40 -7.04
N ASP A 111 4.53 -8.29 -7.79
CA ASP A 111 3.69 -9.34 -7.25
C ASP A 111 4.56 -10.23 -6.37
N ARG A 112 4.24 -10.34 -5.07
CA ARG A 112 5.07 -11.12 -4.15
C ARG A 112 4.25 -11.80 -3.08
N THR A 113 4.82 -12.87 -2.54
CA THR A 113 4.33 -13.48 -1.30
C THR A 113 5.09 -12.93 -0.10
N TRP A 114 4.44 -12.99 1.05
CA TRP A 114 5.09 -12.86 2.34
C TRP A 114 5.03 -14.18 3.11
N MET A 115 6.01 -14.40 3.97
CA MET A 115 6.17 -15.65 4.72
C MET A 115 6.33 -15.44 6.22
N MET A 116 5.87 -16.40 7.00
CA MET A 116 6.15 -16.51 8.43
C MET A 116 6.40 -17.96 8.82
N GLU A 117 7.16 -18.19 9.90
CA GLU A 117 7.25 -19.52 10.51
C GLU A 117 5.86 -19.96 10.98
N LYS A 118 5.53 -21.23 10.70
CA LYS A 118 4.30 -21.81 11.22
C LYS A 118 4.36 -21.94 12.73
N ASP A 119 3.20 -21.78 13.36
CA ASP A 119 3.06 -22.16 14.75
C ASP A 119 3.29 -23.69 14.87
N PRO A 120 4.13 -24.19 15.81
CA PRO A 120 4.38 -25.62 15.97
C PRO A 120 3.14 -26.43 16.40
N VAL A 121 2.01 -25.77 16.62
CA VAL A 121 0.72 -26.42 16.86
C VAL A 121 0.18 -26.96 15.53
N GLU A 122 0.24 -28.27 15.34
CA GLU A 122 -0.51 -28.94 14.26
C GLU A 122 -1.70 -29.71 14.85
N PRO A 123 -2.91 -29.60 14.26
CA PRO A 123 -3.28 -28.82 13.08
C PRO A 123 -3.59 -27.34 13.37
N VAL A 124 -3.44 -26.47 12.36
CA VAL A 124 -3.49 -25.00 12.50
C VAL A 124 -4.36 -24.32 11.45
N TYR A 125 -4.98 -23.22 11.85
CA TYR A 125 -5.73 -22.31 11.01
C TYR A 125 -5.07 -20.94 10.97
N TYR A 126 -5.01 -20.35 9.78
CA TYR A 126 -4.61 -18.97 9.56
C TYR A 126 -5.75 -18.19 8.91
N GLU A 127 -5.95 -16.96 9.37
CA GLU A 127 -6.81 -15.96 8.74
C GLU A 127 -6.01 -14.68 8.60
N VAL A 128 -6.00 -14.11 7.40
CA VAL A 128 -5.22 -12.92 7.05
C VAL A 128 -6.18 -11.84 6.60
N GLU A 129 -6.14 -10.70 7.28
CA GLU A 129 -6.87 -9.50 6.91
C GLU A 129 -5.87 -8.43 6.46
N TYR A 130 -6.13 -7.82 5.31
CA TYR A 130 -5.37 -6.70 4.81
C TYR A 130 -6.15 -5.42 5.04
N SER A 131 -5.45 -4.34 5.38
CA SER A 131 -6.04 -3.02 5.46
C SER A 131 -5.13 -1.95 4.90
N THR A 132 -5.73 -0.88 4.40
CA THR A 132 -5.05 0.29 3.86
C THR A 132 -5.69 1.56 4.40
N SER A 133 -5.07 2.72 4.14
CA SER A 133 -5.56 4.02 4.61
C SER A 133 -5.40 5.07 3.52
N ASP A 134 -6.38 5.97 3.40
CA ASP A 134 -6.25 7.21 2.61
C ASP A 134 -5.68 8.38 3.45
N GLY A 135 -5.25 8.09 4.69
CA GLY A 135 -4.79 9.08 5.67
C GLY A 135 -5.91 9.76 6.45
N TYR A 136 -7.17 9.52 6.11
CA TYR A 136 -8.36 9.97 6.83
C TYR A 136 -9.20 8.81 7.38
N GLN A 137 -9.37 7.75 6.61
CA GLN A 137 -10.08 6.52 6.96
C GLN A 137 -9.26 5.29 6.59
N ASP A 138 -9.44 4.24 7.39
CA ASP A 138 -8.87 2.93 7.16
C ASP A 138 -9.91 2.03 6.48
N TYR A 139 -9.46 1.27 5.49
CA TYR A 139 -10.27 0.37 4.68
C TYR A 139 -9.74 -1.05 4.84
N THR A 140 -10.60 -1.98 5.23
CA THR A 140 -10.26 -3.40 5.34
C THR A 140 -10.74 -4.15 4.10
N ALA A 141 -9.87 -5.02 3.58
CA ALA A 141 -10.19 -5.88 2.45
C ALA A 141 -11.45 -6.70 2.74
N GLN A 142 -12.35 -6.80 1.77
CA GLN A 142 -13.61 -7.54 1.93
C GLN A 142 -13.41 -9.04 1.79
N GLU A 143 -12.44 -9.45 0.98
CA GLU A 143 -12.13 -10.85 0.73
C GLU A 143 -11.44 -11.47 1.95
N LYS A 144 -11.99 -12.59 2.41
CA LYS A 144 -11.39 -13.36 3.50
C LYS A 144 -10.26 -14.23 2.95
N THR A 145 -9.05 -13.98 3.43
CA THR A 145 -7.91 -14.88 3.18
C THR A 145 -7.78 -15.83 4.35
N PHE A 146 -7.90 -17.14 4.12
CA PHE A 146 -7.66 -18.13 5.18
C PHE A 146 -7.00 -19.40 4.67
N MET A 147 -6.42 -20.16 5.58
CA MET A 147 -5.84 -21.48 5.34
C MET A 147 -6.12 -22.41 6.53
N TYR A 148 -6.76 -23.55 6.26
CA TYR A 148 -6.80 -24.68 7.18
C TYR A 148 -5.67 -25.65 6.81
N ASP A 149 -4.71 -25.86 7.71
CA ASP A 149 -3.59 -26.78 7.53
C ASP A 149 -3.68 -27.90 8.57
N PHE A 150 -4.13 -29.08 8.15
CA PHE A 150 -4.30 -30.23 9.03
C PHE A 150 -3.01 -31.04 9.24
N GLY A 151 -1.87 -30.57 8.71
CA GLY A 151 -0.61 -31.30 8.76
C GLY A 151 -0.64 -32.56 7.88
N GLU A 152 0.14 -33.58 8.24
CA GLU A 152 0.23 -34.86 7.52
C GLU A 152 -1.14 -35.52 7.25
N PRO A 153 -1.46 -35.96 6.01
CA PRO A 153 -0.61 -36.07 4.81
C PRO A 153 -0.61 -34.81 3.90
N HIS A 154 -0.49 -33.62 4.49
CA HIS A 154 -0.62 -32.29 3.85
C HIS A 154 -2.05 -31.96 3.39
N LEU A 155 -3.03 -32.20 4.26
CA LEU A 155 -4.42 -31.83 4.02
C LEU A 155 -4.62 -30.34 4.27
N ARG A 156 -4.73 -29.57 3.19
CA ARG A 156 -4.79 -28.11 3.22
C ARG A 156 -5.98 -27.58 2.44
N PHE A 157 -6.67 -26.61 3.01
CA PHE A 157 -7.86 -25.99 2.43
C PHE A 157 -7.76 -24.46 2.56
N GLY A 158 -7.42 -23.78 1.47
CA GLY A 158 -7.36 -22.31 1.42
C GLY A 158 -8.71 -21.69 1.13
N SER A 159 -8.82 -20.37 1.27
CA SER A 159 -10.02 -19.62 0.87
C SER A 159 -10.19 -19.52 -0.65
N SER A 160 -9.09 -19.64 -1.40
CA SER A 160 -9.08 -19.65 -2.86
C SER A 160 -7.98 -20.55 -3.40
N PHE A 161 -8.04 -20.82 -4.71
CA PHE A 161 -6.97 -21.52 -5.41
C PHE A 161 -5.64 -20.76 -5.29
N ASP A 162 -5.66 -19.42 -5.43
CA ASP A 162 -4.46 -18.61 -5.32
C ASP A 162 -3.82 -18.72 -3.94
N VAL A 163 -4.62 -18.64 -2.87
CA VAL A 163 -4.13 -18.80 -1.49
C VAL A 163 -3.54 -20.20 -1.29
N SER A 164 -4.21 -21.24 -1.79
CA SER A 164 -3.72 -22.61 -1.70
C SER A 164 -2.45 -22.83 -2.51
N SER A 165 -2.36 -22.21 -3.68
CA SER A 165 -1.21 -22.32 -4.59
C SER A 165 0.00 -21.57 -4.06
N SER A 166 -0.21 -20.46 -3.34
CA SER A 166 0.85 -19.66 -2.73
C SER A 166 1.33 -20.21 -1.38
N TYR A 167 0.67 -21.22 -0.80
CA TYR A 167 0.99 -21.77 0.52
C TYR A 167 1.98 -22.95 0.43
N PHE A 168 3.26 -22.70 0.72
CA PHE A 168 4.38 -23.62 0.47
C PHE A 168 5.14 -24.04 1.72
N GLY A 169 5.77 -25.21 1.65
CA GLY A 169 6.66 -25.71 2.69
C GLY A 169 5.95 -26.47 3.82
N GLU A 170 6.75 -27.17 4.61
CA GLU A 170 6.29 -27.84 5.84
C GLU A 170 6.26 -26.83 6.99
N ASP A 171 7.30 -26.01 7.12
CA ASP A 171 7.52 -25.12 8.27
C ASP A 171 7.08 -23.66 8.06
N LEU A 172 6.64 -23.27 6.85
CA LEU A 172 6.30 -21.89 6.53
C LEU A 172 4.84 -21.70 6.11
N ALA A 173 4.22 -20.64 6.62
CA ALA A 173 2.96 -20.14 6.12
C ALA A 173 3.25 -18.98 5.16
N THR A 174 2.72 -19.07 3.93
CA THR A 174 2.99 -18.09 2.87
C THR A 174 1.68 -17.61 2.25
N PHE A 175 1.57 -16.30 2.05
CA PHE A 175 0.38 -15.63 1.50
C PHE A 175 0.76 -14.56 0.50
N ASN A 176 -0.14 -14.25 -0.44
CA ASN A 176 0.07 -13.17 -1.42
C ASN A 176 0.00 -11.81 -0.73
N PHE A 177 0.94 -10.92 -1.04
CA PHE A 177 0.87 -9.52 -0.63
C PHE A 177 -0.05 -8.75 -1.60
N PRO A 178 -0.95 -7.87 -1.10
CA PRO A 178 -1.90 -7.18 -1.97
C PRO A 178 -1.19 -6.19 -2.91
N VAL A 179 -1.80 -5.99 -4.08
CA VAL A 179 -1.32 -5.03 -5.07
C VAL A 179 -1.37 -3.61 -4.49
N SER A 180 -0.34 -2.82 -4.78
CA SER A 180 -0.27 -1.42 -4.39
C SER A 180 0.22 -0.56 -5.55
N TYR A 181 -0.32 0.65 -5.65
CA TYR A 181 -0.09 1.59 -6.76
C TYR A 181 0.78 2.75 -6.30
N HIS A 182 1.84 3.02 -7.05
CA HIS A 182 2.87 3.97 -6.65
C HIS A 182 3.20 4.94 -7.78
N GLN A 183 3.23 6.23 -7.46
CA GLN A 183 3.55 7.26 -8.44
C GLN A 183 5.01 7.18 -8.87
N VAL A 184 5.22 7.21 -10.17
CA VAL A 184 6.54 7.29 -10.78
C VAL A 184 6.63 8.57 -11.61
N VAL A 185 7.71 9.31 -11.38
CA VAL A 185 8.05 10.52 -12.13
C VAL A 185 9.42 10.33 -12.78
N ALA A 186 9.60 10.92 -13.95
CA ALA A 186 10.91 11.06 -14.57
C ALA A 186 11.48 12.45 -14.24
N VAL A 187 12.78 12.48 -13.95
CA VAL A 187 13.51 13.70 -13.59
C VAL A 187 14.78 13.82 -14.44
N ASP A 188 15.28 15.04 -14.65
CA ASP A 188 16.68 15.22 -15.07
C ASP A 188 17.59 14.98 -13.86
N PRO A 189 18.40 13.89 -13.84
CA PRO A 189 19.22 13.55 -12.68
C PRO A 189 20.20 14.65 -12.26
N VAL A 190 20.64 15.48 -13.21
CA VAL A 190 21.63 16.52 -12.98
C VAL A 190 20.99 17.78 -12.42
N GLU A 191 19.90 18.25 -13.03
CA GLU A 191 19.24 19.48 -12.57
C GLU A 191 18.41 19.24 -11.31
N GLU A 192 17.70 18.11 -11.21
CA GLU A 192 16.96 17.73 -10.00
C GLU A 192 17.91 17.51 -8.83
N GLY A 193 19.03 16.82 -9.07
CA GLY A 193 20.05 16.60 -8.04
C GLY A 193 20.65 17.89 -7.48
N LYS A 194 20.83 18.92 -8.33
CA LYS A 194 21.24 20.26 -7.86
C LYS A 194 20.16 20.92 -7.03
N LEU A 195 18.90 20.78 -7.42
CA LEU A 195 17.77 21.44 -6.78
C LEU A 195 17.55 20.93 -5.35
N ILE A 196 17.52 19.61 -5.17
CA ILE A 196 17.23 18.99 -3.88
C ILE A 196 18.48 18.55 -3.12
N GLY A 197 19.67 18.69 -3.71
CA GLY A 197 20.94 18.31 -3.11
C GLY A 197 21.15 16.80 -2.98
N GLN A 198 20.57 16.01 -3.90
CA GLN A 198 20.65 14.54 -3.92
C GLN A 198 21.41 14.02 -5.14
N ASP A 199 22.03 12.85 -5.02
CA ASP A 199 22.75 12.21 -6.11
C ASP A 199 21.88 11.18 -6.84
N PHE A 200 21.47 11.52 -8.06
CA PHE A 200 20.71 10.63 -8.94
C PHE A 200 21.61 9.87 -9.94
N SER A 201 22.93 9.88 -9.79
CA SER A 201 23.81 9.11 -10.67
C SER A 201 23.49 7.62 -10.76
N PRO A 202 22.96 6.93 -9.72
CA PRO A 202 22.58 5.53 -9.81
C PRO A 202 21.54 5.25 -10.91
N LEU A 203 20.66 6.20 -11.24
CA LEU A 203 19.68 6.05 -12.34
C LEU A 203 20.32 5.90 -13.73
N LYS A 204 21.63 6.19 -13.86
CA LYS A 204 22.37 6.03 -15.13
C LYS A 204 23.06 4.67 -15.24
N GLU A 205 23.13 3.92 -14.15
CA GLU A 205 23.72 2.59 -14.14
C GLU A 205 22.69 1.59 -14.60
N ARG A 206 23.05 0.70 -15.54
CA ARG A 206 22.14 -0.37 -15.95
C ARG A 206 21.94 -1.32 -14.79
N ALA A 207 20.73 -1.41 -14.27
CA ALA A 207 20.38 -2.37 -13.25
C ALA A 207 20.29 -3.79 -13.83
N PHE A 208 20.75 -4.76 -13.04
CA PHE A 208 20.54 -6.19 -13.24
C PHE A 208 19.94 -6.73 -11.95
N ASP A 209 18.79 -7.40 -12.06
CA ASP A 209 18.19 -8.10 -10.95
C ASP A 209 18.74 -9.54 -10.94
N PRO A 210 19.54 -9.93 -9.91
CA PRO A 210 20.10 -11.27 -9.81
C PRO A 210 19.08 -12.35 -9.44
N ASN A 211 17.97 -11.99 -8.80
CA ASN A 211 16.92 -12.91 -8.35
C ASN A 211 16.01 -13.32 -9.49
N THR A 212 15.77 -12.40 -10.42
CA THR A 212 14.86 -12.63 -11.54
C THR A 212 15.59 -12.77 -12.87
N GLY A 213 16.87 -12.38 -12.93
CA GLY A 213 17.73 -12.49 -14.10
C GLY A 213 17.49 -11.41 -15.16
N TYR A 214 16.71 -10.38 -14.82
CA TYR A 214 16.28 -9.35 -15.76
C TYR A 214 17.30 -8.21 -15.92
N PHE A 215 17.40 -7.65 -17.13
CA PHE A 215 18.29 -6.53 -17.45
C PHE A 215 17.53 -5.27 -17.88
N GLU A 216 17.90 -4.13 -17.30
CA GLU A 216 17.35 -2.82 -17.69
C GLU A 216 17.48 -2.56 -19.20
N GLY A 217 16.37 -2.12 -19.80
CA GLY A 217 16.26 -1.75 -21.21
C GLY A 217 16.27 -2.91 -22.22
N LYS A 218 16.53 -4.15 -21.81
CA LYS A 218 16.38 -5.34 -22.67
C LYS A 218 15.01 -5.98 -22.57
N GLU A 219 14.41 -5.89 -21.40
CA GLU A 219 13.14 -6.55 -21.11
C GLU A 219 12.05 -5.54 -20.69
N GLY A 220 12.16 -4.29 -21.17
CA GLY A 220 11.14 -3.26 -20.91
C GLY A 220 11.19 -2.65 -19.50
N TYR A 221 12.16 -3.04 -18.66
CA TYR A 221 12.36 -2.47 -17.33
C TYR A 221 13.18 -1.19 -17.36
N ALA A 222 12.81 -0.24 -16.51
CA ALA A 222 13.55 0.96 -16.18
C ALA A 222 13.97 0.95 -14.70
N SER A 223 15.16 1.46 -14.42
CA SER A 223 15.61 1.66 -13.03
C SER A 223 14.73 2.69 -12.33
N ILE A 224 14.13 2.32 -11.20
CA ILE A 224 13.33 3.21 -10.35
C ILE A 224 14.06 3.44 -9.03
N MET A 225 14.25 4.71 -8.67
CA MET A 225 14.74 5.09 -7.35
C MET A 225 13.55 5.40 -6.44
N THR A 226 13.58 4.86 -5.22
CA THR A 226 12.55 5.05 -4.20
C THR A 226 13.07 5.93 -3.08
N LEU A 227 12.15 6.63 -2.41
CA LEU A 227 12.48 7.33 -1.17
C LEU A 227 12.69 6.31 -0.05
N SER A 228 13.69 6.55 0.79
CA SER A 228 14.05 5.69 1.92
C SER A 228 13.04 5.71 3.07
N ASP A 229 12.05 6.60 3.02
CA ASP A 229 10.96 6.75 3.97
C ASP A 229 9.58 6.53 3.31
N ALA A 230 9.56 6.08 2.05
CA ALA A 230 8.31 5.69 1.40
C ALA A 230 7.76 4.42 2.08
N SER A 231 6.56 4.53 2.65
CA SER A 231 5.83 3.40 3.20
C SER A 231 4.83 2.85 2.19
N VAL A 232 4.70 1.52 2.12
CA VAL A 232 3.56 0.88 1.49
C VAL A 232 2.40 0.90 2.50
N PRO A 233 1.24 1.53 2.20
CA PRO A 233 0.16 1.72 3.16
C PRO A 233 -0.69 0.45 3.30
N VAL A 234 -0.06 -0.66 3.68
CA VAL A 234 -0.71 -1.95 3.88
C VAL A 234 -0.35 -2.45 5.27
N GLU A 235 -1.37 -2.64 6.10
CA GLU A 235 -1.27 -3.33 7.39
C GLU A 235 -1.86 -4.73 7.24
N ILE A 236 -1.22 -5.72 7.87
CA ILE A 236 -1.64 -7.12 7.83
C ILE A 236 -1.98 -7.56 9.24
N ARG A 237 -3.19 -8.05 9.45
CA ARG A 237 -3.57 -8.76 10.66
C ARG A 237 -3.63 -10.25 10.38
N VAL A 238 -2.86 -11.03 11.14
CA VAL A 238 -2.87 -12.49 11.06
C VAL A 238 -3.49 -13.06 12.32
N THR A 239 -4.53 -13.85 12.16
CA THR A 239 -5.17 -14.61 13.23
C THR A 239 -4.81 -16.07 13.08
N VAL A 240 -4.20 -16.64 14.11
CA VAL A 240 -3.79 -18.04 14.17
C VAL A 240 -4.65 -18.76 15.20
N ASP A 241 -5.25 -19.90 14.83
CA ASP A 241 -6.06 -20.71 15.74
C ASP A 241 -5.70 -22.19 15.61
N ALA A 242 -5.89 -22.95 16.68
CA ALA A 242 -5.66 -24.38 16.67
C ALA A 242 -6.89 -25.11 16.13
N LEU A 243 -6.67 -26.23 15.45
CA LEU A 243 -7.74 -27.06 14.89
C LEU A 243 -7.88 -28.39 15.65
N GLU A 244 -9.08 -28.95 15.63
CA GLU A 244 -9.27 -30.38 15.90
C GLU A 244 -8.86 -31.20 14.67
N PRO A 245 -8.16 -32.35 14.84
CA PRO A 245 -7.85 -33.22 13.71
C PRO A 245 -9.10 -33.74 12.99
N LEU A 246 -8.99 -33.92 11.67
CA LEU A 246 -10.03 -34.59 10.88
C LEU A 246 -9.99 -36.10 11.10
N THR A 247 -11.16 -36.70 11.22
CA THR A 247 -11.32 -38.16 11.18
C THR A 247 -11.47 -38.65 9.74
N ASP A 248 -11.15 -39.93 9.48
CA ASP A 248 -11.32 -40.54 8.15
C ASP A 248 -12.78 -40.45 7.64
N SER A 249 -13.76 -40.47 8.55
CA SER A 249 -15.18 -40.33 8.19
C SER A 249 -15.51 -38.93 7.70
N GLU A 250 -15.02 -37.91 8.41
CA GLU A 250 -15.23 -36.51 8.04
C GLU A 250 -14.50 -36.17 6.74
N LEU A 251 -13.29 -36.72 6.55
CA LEU A 251 -12.57 -36.56 5.29
C LEU A 251 -13.33 -37.21 4.12
N ALA A 252 -13.93 -38.39 4.33
CA ALA A 252 -14.76 -39.02 3.31
C ALA A 252 -16.02 -38.19 2.99
N GLU A 253 -16.63 -37.56 3.99
CA GLU A 253 -17.77 -36.66 3.80
C GLU A 253 -17.38 -35.41 3.01
N ILE A 254 -16.23 -34.79 3.30
CA ILE A 254 -15.67 -33.66 2.54
C ILE A 254 -15.51 -34.04 1.06
N TYR A 255 -14.94 -35.21 0.78
CA TYR A 255 -14.78 -35.68 -0.59
C TYR A 255 -16.13 -35.97 -1.26
N ASP A 256 -17.08 -36.64 -0.58
CA ASP A 256 -18.40 -36.97 -1.16
C ASP A 256 -19.22 -35.72 -1.52
N HIS A 257 -19.10 -34.64 -0.74
CA HIS A 257 -19.75 -33.36 -1.00
C HIS A 257 -18.96 -32.44 -1.93
N SER A 258 -17.71 -32.77 -2.23
CA SER A 258 -16.92 -32.05 -3.23
C SER A 258 -17.36 -32.44 -4.64
N VAL A 259 -17.32 -31.48 -5.57
CA VAL A 259 -17.56 -31.73 -6.99
C VAL A 259 -16.54 -32.74 -7.51
N GLU A 260 -17.05 -33.84 -8.07
CA GLU A 260 -16.27 -34.99 -8.56
C GLU A 260 -15.33 -35.63 -7.51
N GLY A 261 -15.60 -35.46 -6.21
CA GLY A 261 -14.70 -35.96 -5.18
C GLY A 261 -13.43 -35.12 -5.02
N ASN A 262 -13.42 -33.87 -5.49
CA ASN A 262 -12.22 -33.04 -5.53
C ASN A 262 -12.46 -31.64 -4.91
N PRO A 263 -12.00 -31.41 -3.66
CA PRO A 263 -12.14 -30.13 -2.99
C PRO A 263 -11.42 -28.99 -3.70
N ILE A 264 -10.28 -29.26 -4.36
CA ILE A 264 -9.52 -28.23 -5.09
C ILE A 264 -10.28 -27.80 -6.35
N LEU A 265 -10.87 -28.76 -7.08
CA LEU A 265 -11.75 -28.45 -8.21
C LEU A 265 -12.98 -27.67 -7.76
N THR A 266 -13.58 -28.07 -6.64
CA THR A 266 -14.74 -27.38 -6.06
C THR A 266 -14.39 -25.93 -5.74
N MET A 267 -13.26 -25.69 -5.06
CA MET A 267 -12.77 -24.34 -4.76
C MET A 267 -12.52 -23.48 -6.01
N ALA A 268 -11.94 -24.06 -7.06
CA ALA A 268 -11.55 -23.31 -8.25
C ALA A 268 -12.72 -22.97 -9.18
N GLU A 269 -13.69 -23.88 -9.34
CA GLU A 269 -14.75 -23.75 -10.35
C GLU A 269 -16.15 -23.52 -9.73
N PHE A 270 -16.32 -23.81 -8.43
CA PHE A 270 -17.60 -23.80 -7.72
C PHE A 270 -17.45 -23.14 -6.32
N PRO A 271 -17.13 -21.83 -6.25
CA PRO A 271 -16.74 -21.16 -5.01
C PRO A 271 -17.88 -21.06 -3.98
N GLU A 272 -19.14 -21.00 -4.41
CA GLU A 272 -20.29 -20.98 -3.50
C GLU A 272 -20.44 -22.33 -2.79
N GLU A 273 -20.37 -23.44 -3.54
CA GLU A 273 -20.40 -24.80 -3.00
C GLU A 273 -19.20 -25.10 -2.11
N TYR A 274 -18.02 -24.58 -2.46
CA TYR A 274 -16.84 -24.69 -1.60
C TYR A 274 -17.03 -23.93 -0.28
N ALA A 275 -17.62 -22.74 -0.30
CA ALA A 275 -17.91 -21.98 0.91
C ALA A 275 -18.87 -22.74 1.85
N GLU A 276 -19.90 -23.39 1.30
CA GLU A 276 -20.79 -24.27 2.09
C GLU A 276 -20.02 -25.43 2.72
N LEU A 277 -19.14 -26.09 1.95
CA LEU A 277 -18.28 -27.17 2.45
C LEU A 277 -17.36 -26.70 3.59
N VAL A 278 -16.75 -25.51 3.45
CA VAL A 278 -15.89 -24.93 4.50
C VAL A 278 -16.71 -24.69 5.77
N GLU A 279 -17.89 -24.08 5.67
CA GLU A 279 -18.72 -23.77 6.83
C GLU A 279 -19.27 -25.02 7.53
N GLU A 280 -19.63 -26.06 6.78
CA GLU A 280 -20.21 -27.29 7.34
C GLU A 280 -19.15 -28.22 7.94
N TYR A 281 -17.99 -28.38 7.29
CA TYR A 281 -17.02 -29.43 7.65
C TYR A 281 -15.72 -28.91 8.26
N LEU A 282 -15.25 -27.72 7.88
CA LEU A 282 -13.94 -27.20 8.31
C LEU A 282 -14.05 -26.17 9.44
N SER A 283 -14.95 -25.21 9.31
CA SER A 283 -15.20 -24.15 10.30
C SER A 283 -15.45 -24.69 11.72
N PRO A 284 -16.21 -25.79 11.92
CA PRO A 284 -16.43 -26.37 13.25
C PRO A 284 -15.17 -26.96 13.90
N LYS A 285 -14.07 -27.15 13.15
CA LYS A 285 -12.81 -27.68 13.68
C LYS A 285 -12.00 -26.63 14.43
N ARG A 286 -12.36 -25.35 14.32
CA ARG A 286 -11.68 -24.27 15.04
C ARG A 286 -11.89 -24.40 16.55
N LEU A 287 -10.81 -24.34 17.32
CA LEU A 287 -10.87 -24.34 18.79
C LEU A 287 -11.27 -22.98 19.36
N HIS A 288 -11.31 -21.92 18.54
CA HIS A 288 -11.75 -20.57 18.91
C HIS A 288 -10.96 -19.98 20.09
N ASN A 289 -9.67 -20.25 20.14
CA ASN A 289 -8.74 -19.60 21.06
C ASN A 289 -7.61 -18.92 20.28
N PRO A 290 -7.95 -17.95 19.41
CA PRO A 290 -6.99 -17.42 18.46
C PRO A 290 -5.93 -16.52 19.11
N LYS A 291 -4.75 -16.52 18.51
CA LYS A 291 -3.69 -15.52 18.70
C LYS A 291 -3.67 -14.59 17.49
N THR A 292 -3.64 -13.28 17.74
CA THR A 292 -3.55 -12.28 16.68
C THR A 292 -2.16 -11.65 16.65
N LEU A 293 -1.64 -11.44 15.44
CA LEU A 293 -0.39 -10.77 15.13
C LEU A 293 -0.72 -9.59 14.21
N GLU A 294 -0.33 -8.40 14.58
CA GLU A 294 -0.40 -7.21 13.72
C GLU A 294 0.98 -7.03 13.10
N LEU A 295 1.06 -7.10 11.78
CA LEU A 295 2.30 -6.96 11.03
C LEU A 295 2.28 -5.62 10.30
N SER A 296 3.31 -4.83 10.54
CA SER A 296 3.55 -3.58 9.84
C SER A 296 4.80 -3.69 8.97
N PRO A 297 4.85 -3.00 7.82
CA PRO A 297 6.07 -2.84 7.03
C PRO A 297 7.24 -2.35 7.88
N SER A 298 8.42 -2.94 7.73
CA SER A 298 9.65 -2.39 8.32
C SER A 298 10.25 -1.29 7.44
N ASP A 299 11.23 -0.58 8.00
CA ASP A 299 11.92 0.56 7.39
C ASP A 299 12.63 0.25 6.05
N ASN A 300 12.75 -1.02 5.66
CA ASN A 300 13.34 -1.46 4.39
C ASN A 300 12.31 -1.99 3.38
N HIS A 301 11.01 -1.89 3.67
CA HIS A 301 9.95 -2.30 2.76
C HIS A 301 9.52 -1.10 1.91
N PHE A 302 10.10 -1.00 0.71
CA PHE A 302 9.79 0.05 -0.26
C PHE A 302 8.89 -0.47 -1.38
N PRO A 303 8.10 0.40 -2.04
CA PRO A 303 7.24 0.04 -3.16
C PRO A 303 7.89 -0.83 -4.25
N PHE A 304 9.09 -0.44 -4.70
CA PHE A 304 9.80 -1.08 -5.82
C PHE A 304 11.04 -1.86 -5.36
N SER A 305 11.20 -2.13 -4.07
CA SER A 305 12.33 -2.94 -3.61
C SER A 305 12.17 -4.40 -4.00
N GLU A 306 13.24 -4.99 -4.51
CA GLU A 306 13.31 -6.39 -4.92
C GLU A 306 13.42 -7.32 -3.71
N GLY A 307 12.93 -8.56 -3.86
CA GLY A 307 13.03 -9.60 -2.84
C GLY A 307 11.70 -10.02 -2.22
N ILE A 308 11.77 -11.04 -1.38
CA ILE A 308 10.60 -11.66 -0.75
C ILE A 308 10.37 -11.00 0.61
N LEU A 309 9.10 -10.94 1.02
CA LEU A 309 8.72 -10.45 2.34
C LEU A 309 8.74 -11.60 3.37
N TYR A 310 9.27 -11.34 4.54
CA TYR A 310 9.22 -12.28 5.66
C TYR A 310 8.90 -11.57 6.96
N VAL A 311 8.25 -12.29 7.87
CA VAL A 311 7.97 -11.82 9.22
C VAL A 311 9.20 -12.08 10.09
N THR A 312 9.77 -11.02 10.63
CA THR A 312 10.89 -11.08 11.58
C THR A 312 10.41 -11.55 12.96
N GLU A 313 11.33 -11.98 13.83
CA GLU A 313 11.00 -12.39 15.20
C GLU A 313 10.26 -11.30 16.01
N ASP A 314 10.47 -10.01 15.70
CA ASP A 314 9.78 -8.88 16.32
C ASP A 314 8.41 -8.55 15.69
N GLY A 315 7.93 -9.37 14.75
CA GLY A 315 6.61 -9.24 14.14
C GLY A 315 6.52 -8.16 13.06
N LYS A 316 7.65 -7.76 12.48
CA LYS A 316 7.69 -6.79 11.37
C LYS A 316 7.80 -7.50 10.03
N LEU A 317 7.29 -6.86 9.00
CA LEU A 317 7.36 -7.35 7.63
C LEU A 317 8.56 -6.75 6.90
N SER A 318 9.62 -7.55 6.74
CA SER A 318 10.90 -7.13 6.14
C SER A 318 11.13 -7.76 4.78
N ILE A 319 11.85 -7.03 3.93
CA ILE A 319 12.39 -7.55 2.67
C ILE A 319 13.77 -8.16 2.92
N GLY A 320 14.02 -9.34 2.35
CA GLY A 320 15.36 -9.93 2.31
C GLY A 320 15.35 -11.44 2.11
N GLU A 321 16.53 -12.02 2.31
CA GLU A 321 16.75 -13.46 2.31
C GLU A 321 17.17 -13.88 3.74
N PRO A 322 16.23 -14.38 4.56
CA PRO A 322 16.58 -14.90 5.87
C PRO A 322 17.53 -16.10 5.74
N ASP A 323 18.70 -16.04 6.38
CA ASP A 323 19.75 -17.08 6.30
C ASP A 323 19.24 -18.50 6.67
N ASP A 324 18.21 -18.57 7.52
CA ASP A 324 17.69 -19.80 8.11
C ASP A 324 16.35 -20.26 7.49
N LEU A 325 15.76 -19.51 6.55
CA LEU A 325 14.51 -19.89 5.91
C LEU A 325 14.72 -20.35 4.46
N PRO A 326 14.18 -21.53 4.08
CA PRO A 326 14.25 -21.98 2.70
C PRO A 326 13.48 -21.02 1.76
N HIS A 327 14.04 -20.74 0.57
CA HIS A 327 13.45 -19.86 -0.44
C HIS A 327 12.18 -20.46 -1.06
N TYR A 328 11.04 -20.29 -0.38
CA TYR A 328 9.73 -20.68 -0.89
C TYR A 328 8.84 -19.52 -1.33
N GLY A 329 9.23 -18.29 -1.02
CA GLY A 329 8.47 -17.13 -1.48
C GLY A 329 8.72 -16.85 -2.96
N GLN A 330 7.78 -16.11 -3.55
CA GLN A 330 7.83 -15.71 -4.94
C GLN A 330 7.81 -14.18 -4.99
N ALA A 331 8.63 -13.63 -5.88
CA ALA A 331 8.52 -12.25 -6.33
C ALA A 331 8.58 -12.28 -7.86
N SER A 332 7.60 -11.68 -8.52
CA SER A 332 7.52 -11.67 -9.97
C SER A 332 7.31 -10.27 -10.53
N HIS A 333 7.91 -10.06 -11.69
CA HIS A 333 7.83 -8.84 -12.47
C HIS A 333 6.73 -8.89 -13.54
N TYR A 334 5.91 -9.94 -13.60
CA TYR A 334 4.99 -10.18 -14.73
C TYR A 334 4.12 -8.98 -15.11
N THR A 335 3.78 -8.13 -14.13
CA THR A 335 2.99 -6.90 -14.31
C THR A 335 3.79 -5.62 -14.03
N ALA A 336 4.82 -5.70 -13.19
CA ALA A 336 5.58 -4.55 -12.73
C ALA A 336 6.25 -3.83 -13.91
N GLN A 337 5.91 -2.55 -14.09
CA GLN A 337 6.39 -1.68 -15.18
C GLN A 337 5.86 -1.99 -16.60
N ARG A 338 5.13 -3.08 -16.82
CA ARG A 338 4.46 -3.36 -18.10
C ARG A 338 3.21 -2.49 -18.30
N ILE A 339 2.43 -2.34 -17.24
CA ILE A 339 1.19 -1.57 -17.22
C ILE A 339 1.44 -0.36 -16.33
N LYS A 340 1.08 0.82 -16.84
CA LYS A 340 0.93 2.01 -16.01
C LYS A 340 -0.53 2.41 -15.94
N PHE A 341 -0.86 3.13 -14.88
CA PHE A 341 -2.19 3.63 -14.62
C PHE A 341 -2.13 5.15 -14.61
N ASN A 342 -2.90 5.78 -15.50
CA ASN A 342 -3.04 7.24 -15.55
C ASN A 342 -4.33 7.61 -14.82
N LEU A 343 -4.26 8.64 -13.99
CA LEU A 343 -5.43 9.19 -13.31
C LEU A 343 -5.99 10.38 -14.08
N GLU A 344 -7.31 10.46 -14.19
CA GLU A 344 -7.98 11.69 -14.62
C GLU A 344 -7.97 12.73 -13.49
N PRO A 345 -8.07 14.04 -13.82
CA PRO A 345 -8.24 15.09 -12.82
C PRO A 345 -9.50 14.86 -11.98
N VAL A 346 -9.49 15.32 -10.74
CA VAL A 346 -10.68 15.30 -9.88
C VAL A 346 -11.66 16.38 -10.36
N ASP A 347 -12.91 16.00 -10.60
CA ASP A 347 -13.96 16.95 -11.00
C ASP A 347 -14.59 17.61 -9.75
N TYR A 348 -14.08 18.80 -9.40
CA TYR A 348 -14.59 19.57 -8.28
C TYR A 348 -15.79 20.42 -8.69
N ILE A 349 -16.86 20.29 -7.91
CA ILE A 349 -18.09 21.08 -8.03
C ILE A 349 -18.08 22.15 -6.94
N ILE A 350 -18.15 23.42 -7.36
CA ILE A 350 -18.38 24.53 -6.42
C ILE A 350 -19.87 24.60 -6.09
N ARG A 351 -20.21 24.42 -4.81
CA ARG A 351 -21.58 24.54 -4.31
C ARG A 351 -21.98 26.01 -4.13
N GLU A 352 -23.29 26.28 -4.00
CA GLU A 352 -23.83 27.63 -3.83
C GLU A 352 -23.28 28.38 -2.60
N ASP A 353 -22.86 27.65 -1.57
CA ASP A 353 -22.24 28.20 -0.36
C ASP A 353 -20.72 28.45 -0.47
N GLY A 354 -20.14 28.17 -1.64
CA GLY A 354 -18.71 28.31 -1.91
C GLY A 354 -17.86 27.13 -1.46
N SER A 355 -18.46 26.06 -0.91
CA SER A 355 -17.74 24.83 -0.60
C SER A 355 -17.42 24.01 -1.85
N LEU A 356 -16.32 23.26 -1.81
CA LEU A 356 -15.96 22.29 -2.85
C LEU A 356 -16.58 20.94 -2.53
N ALA A 357 -17.04 20.26 -3.58
CA ALA A 357 -17.56 18.92 -3.54
C ALA A 357 -16.93 18.10 -4.65
N VAL A 358 -16.79 16.80 -4.43
CA VAL A 358 -16.36 15.85 -5.44
C VAL A 358 -17.40 14.75 -5.50
N GLU A 359 -17.75 14.32 -6.71
CA GLU A 359 -18.63 13.17 -6.90
C GLU A 359 -17.81 11.88 -6.78
N GLN A 360 -18.28 10.96 -5.95
CA GLN A 360 -17.71 9.62 -5.91
C GLN A 360 -18.10 8.88 -7.18
N VAL A 361 -17.11 8.42 -7.95
CA VAL A 361 -17.32 7.75 -9.23
C VAL A 361 -17.35 6.23 -9.11
N GLY A 362 -16.83 5.67 -8.00
CA GLY A 362 -16.80 4.22 -7.79
C GLY A 362 -16.32 3.79 -6.40
N LEU A 363 -16.09 2.49 -6.27
CA LEU A 363 -15.47 1.84 -5.12
C LEU A 363 -14.36 0.94 -5.65
N ASP A 364 -13.24 0.87 -4.94
CA ASP A 364 -12.20 -0.12 -5.17
C ASP A 364 -12.74 -1.53 -4.91
N ASP A 365 -12.42 -2.49 -5.78
CA ASP A 365 -13.01 -3.83 -5.70
C ASP A 365 -12.53 -4.58 -4.44
N TYR A 366 -11.27 -4.38 -4.04
CA TYR A 366 -10.63 -5.16 -2.97
C TYR A 366 -10.93 -4.60 -1.56
N TYR A 367 -10.73 -3.30 -1.37
CA TYR A 367 -10.89 -2.59 -0.10
C TYR A 367 -12.25 -1.89 0.03
N GLN A 368 -13.02 -1.74 -1.06
CA GLN A 368 -14.24 -0.90 -1.09
C GLN A 368 -13.95 0.55 -0.68
N ALA A 369 -12.73 1.02 -0.96
CA ALA A 369 -12.35 2.41 -0.76
C ALA A 369 -13.03 3.31 -1.82
N PRO A 370 -13.52 4.51 -1.48
CA PRO A 370 -14.18 5.39 -2.42
C PRO A 370 -13.21 5.90 -3.49
N ILE A 371 -13.64 5.79 -4.75
CA ILE A 371 -12.90 6.30 -5.91
C ILE A 371 -13.55 7.61 -6.35
N TYR A 372 -12.72 8.65 -6.54
CA TYR A 372 -13.16 10.01 -6.89
C TYR A 372 -12.72 10.48 -8.27
N ARG A 373 -11.98 9.64 -9.00
CA ARG A 373 -11.48 9.92 -10.36
C ARG A 373 -11.31 8.62 -11.12
N GLU A 374 -11.45 8.70 -12.43
CA GLU A 374 -11.22 7.55 -13.29
C GLU A 374 -9.73 7.21 -13.37
N MET A 375 -9.44 5.92 -13.46
CA MET A 375 -8.10 5.37 -13.66
C MET A 375 -8.10 4.61 -14.98
N HIS A 376 -7.11 4.91 -15.83
CA HIS A 376 -6.97 4.29 -17.14
C HIS A 376 -5.67 3.50 -17.22
N GLU A 377 -5.80 2.23 -17.59
CA GLU A 377 -4.68 1.34 -17.85
C GLU A 377 -4.06 1.62 -19.22
N GLU A 378 -2.73 1.67 -19.27
CA GLU A 378 -1.95 1.80 -20.50
C GLU A 378 -0.83 0.76 -20.50
N VAL A 379 -0.82 -0.09 -21.53
CA VAL A 379 0.22 -1.10 -21.74
C VAL A 379 1.42 -0.45 -22.40
N ILE A 380 2.58 -0.48 -21.73
CA ILE A 380 3.82 0.15 -22.19
C ILE A 380 4.54 -0.73 -23.22
N TYR A 381 4.54 -2.04 -23.03
CA TYR A 381 5.11 -2.99 -23.97
C TYR A 381 4.31 -4.30 -24.04
N GLU A 382 4.33 -4.91 -25.22
CA GLU A 382 3.70 -6.21 -25.45
C GLU A 382 4.64 -7.35 -25.01
N VAL A 383 4.06 -8.51 -24.70
CA VAL A 383 4.80 -9.74 -24.35
C VAL A 383 4.35 -10.91 -25.22
N ASP A 384 5.23 -11.89 -25.41
CA ASP A 384 4.95 -13.12 -26.15
C ASP A 384 4.20 -14.16 -25.30
N GLU A 385 3.94 -15.34 -25.87
CA GLU A 385 3.27 -16.45 -25.18
C GLU A 385 4.07 -17.02 -23.98
N GLU A 386 5.38 -16.72 -23.92
CA GLU A 386 6.27 -17.05 -22.80
C GLU A 386 6.42 -15.87 -21.82
N ASN A 387 5.59 -14.83 -21.94
CA ASN A 387 5.64 -13.59 -21.17
C ASN A 387 6.96 -12.80 -21.31
N LYS A 388 7.66 -12.96 -22.45
CA LYS A 388 8.86 -12.17 -22.75
C LYS A 388 8.48 -10.91 -23.53
N PRO A 389 9.03 -9.73 -23.18
CA PRO A 389 8.82 -8.49 -23.91
C PRO A 389 9.10 -8.65 -25.42
N LEU A 390 8.12 -8.30 -26.24
CA LEU A 390 8.21 -8.35 -27.71
C LEU A 390 8.95 -7.13 -28.29
N ASN A 391 9.09 -6.06 -27.50
CA ASN A 391 9.65 -4.80 -27.95
C ASN A 391 11.16 -4.73 -27.69
N ASP A 392 11.92 -5.31 -28.61
CA ASP A 392 13.36 -5.08 -28.75
C ASP A 392 13.54 -3.88 -29.70
N ASN A 393 13.59 -2.66 -29.15
CA ASN A 393 14.09 -1.45 -29.84
C ASN A 393 14.68 -0.43 -28.86
#